data_AF-A0A8H7ZRU3-F1
#
_entry.id   AF-A0A8H7ZRU3-F1
#
_cell.length_a   1.000
_cell.length_b   1.000
_cell.length_c   1.000
_cell.angle_alpha   90.00
_cell.angle_beta   90.00
_cell.angle_gamma   90.00
#
_symmetry.space_group_name_H-M   'P 1'
#
loop_
_entity.id
_entity.type
_entity.pdbx_description
1 polymer ?
#
loop_
_entity_poly.entity_id
_entity_poly.type
_entity_poly.pdbx_seq_one_letter_code
_entity_poly.pdbx_strand_id
1 'polypeptide(L)'
;MSAVMKNVAFLCGRNNSQTWGKNSWQKITVCIVADGRKKCNERVLTVLAAMGVYQEGVAKNCVNGRETTAHIFEYTAQLMVDNDLEVRRKDRGVVPVQILFCLKEQNKKKLNSHRWFFNAFGPILRPNICVLLDVGTRPTTPSIYHLWKAFDRDGSVAGACGEIAADLGPSWANVWNPLVAAQNFEYKMSNILDKPMESVFGYISVLPGAFSAYRYAALLDYERGRGPLSAYFKGETMHGAGAGVFEANMYLAEDRILCFELVAKPHCSWLLKYV
;
A
#
# COMPACT_ATOMS: atom_id res chain seq x y z
N MET A 1 -11.62 -3.60 -1.61
CA MET A 1 -11.47 -3.84 -3.06
C MET A 1 -12.27 -2.87 -3.93
N SER A 2 -13.57 -2.69 -3.70
CA SER A 2 -14.42 -1.77 -4.48
C SER A 2 -13.81 -0.37 -4.70
N ALA A 3 -13.27 0.26 -3.65
CA ALA A 3 -12.65 1.58 -3.71
C ALA A 3 -11.38 1.64 -4.60
N VAL A 4 -10.56 0.57 -4.59
CA VAL A 4 -9.38 0.46 -5.45
C VAL A 4 -9.82 0.31 -6.91
N MET A 5 -10.80 -0.57 -7.18
CA MET A 5 -11.33 -0.76 -8.54
C MET A 5 -11.96 0.52 -9.10
N LYS A 6 -12.66 1.30 -8.27
CA LYS A 6 -13.19 2.63 -8.65
C LYS A 6 -12.08 3.62 -9.01
N ASN A 7 -10.94 3.61 -8.30
CA ASN A 7 -9.77 4.43 -8.67
C ASN A 7 -9.15 3.97 -10.00
N VAL A 8 -9.07 2.67 -10.25
CA VAL A 8 -8.60 2.14 -11.55
C VAL A 8 -9.55 2.54 -12.68
N ALA A 9 -10.87 2.44 -12.45
CA ALA A 9 -11.88 2.91 -13.39
C ALA A 9 -11.78 4.42 -13.66
N PHE A 10 -11.54 5.23 -12.63
CA PHE A 10 -11.30 6.67 -12.77
C PHE A 10 -10.09 6.96 -13.67
N LEU A 11 -8.97 6.24 -13.49
CA LEU A 11 -7.80 6.34 -14.36
C LEU A 11 -8.10 5.88 -15.80
N CYS A 12 -8.99 4.89 -15.98
CA CYS A 12 -9.41 4.45 -17.32
C CYS A 12 -10.32 5.47 -18.03
N GLY A 13 -11.09 6.24 -17.27
CA GLY A 13 -12.00 7.27 -17.80
C GLY A 13 -11.32 8.60 -18.16
N ARG A 14 -10.00 8.74 -17.93
CA ARG A 14 -9.27 9.97 -18.27
C ARG A 14 -9.06 10.08 -19.78
N ASN A 15 -9.70 11.05 -20.42
CA ASN A 15 -9.53 11.29 -21.86
C ASN A 15 -8.44 12.32 -22.19
N ASN A 16 -8.11 13.21 -21.25
CA ASN A 16 -7.10 14.26 -21.40
C ASN A 16 -5.88 13.94 -20.52
N SER A 17 -5.11 12.92 -20.90
CA SER A 17 -3.86 12.55 -20.24
C SER A 17 -2.93 11.82 -21.23
N GLN A 18 -1.63 12.10 -21.18
CA GLN A 18 -0.64 11.36 -21.96
C GLN A 18 -0.45 9.94 -21.41
N THR A 19 -0.56 9.77 -20.09
CA THR A 19 -0.33 8.49 -19.42
C THR A 19 -1.60 7.65 -19.29
N TRP A 20 -2.73 8.27 -19.00
CA TRP A 20 -3.96 7.56 -18.65
C TRP A 20 -5.02 7.61 -19.77
N GLY A 21 -5.74 6.51 -19.96
CA GLY A 21 -6.81 6.36 -20.94
C GLY A 21 -7.53 5.02 -20.79
N LYS A 22 -8.35 4.62 -21.76
CA LYS A 22 -9.22 3.42 -21.67
C LYS A 22 -8.50 2.13 -21.23
N ASN A 23 -7.21 1.99 -21.54
CA ASN A 23 -6.38 0.83 -21.21
C ASN A 23 -5.46 1.06 -19.99
N SER A 24 -5.70 2.08 -19.16
CA SER A 24 -4.90 2.38 -17.96
C SER A 24 -4.76 1.19 -17.03
N TRP A 25 -5.77 0.32 -16.96
CA TRP A 25 -5.74 -0.88 -16.13
C TRP A 25 -4.58 -1.83 -16.45
N GLN A 26 -4.08 -1.84 -17.70
CA GLN A 26 -2.92 -2.66 -18.09
C GLN A 26 -1.61 -2.17 -17.47
N LYS A 27 -1.57 -0.91 -17.01
CA LYS A 27 -0.42 -0.29 -16.36
C LYS A 27 -0.44 -0.46 -14.84
N ILE A 28 -1.47 -1.12 -14.30
CA ILE A 28 -1.74 -1.18 -12.86
C ILE A 28 -1.91 -2.65 -12.44
N THR A 29 -1.06 -3.08 -11.51
CA THR A 29 -1.21 -4.37 -10.84
C THR A 29 -1.56 -4.14 -9.38
N VAL A 30 -2.67 -4.72 -8.91
CA VAL A 30 -3.06 -4.70 -7.50
C VAL A 30 -2.47 -5.93 -6.82
N CYS A 31 -1.50 -5.72 -5.93
CA CYS A 31 -0.94 -6.78 -5.11
C CYS A 31 -1.63 -6.83 -3.74
N ILE A 32 -2.23 -7.97 -3.40
CA ILE A 32 -2.86 -8.23 -2.11
C ILE A 32 -1.97 -9.22 -1.37
N VAL A 33 -1.39 -8.83 -0.23
CA VAL A 33 -0.60 -9.71 0.62
C VAL A 33 -1.38 -10.00 1.91
N ALA A 34 -1.93 -11.21 2.04
CA ALA A 34 -2.60 -11.67 3.26
C ALA A 34 -1.60 -12.35 4.21
N ASP A 35 -1.52 -11.84 5.44
CA ASP A 35 -0.51 -12.23 6.43
C ASP A 35 -0.95 -13.41 7.32
N GLY A 36 -0.81 -14.61 6.76
CA GLY A 36 -1.07 -15.86 7.47
C GLY A 36 -2.43 -16.44 7.12
N ARG A 37 -2.42 -17.64 6.53
CA ARG A 37 -3.61 -18.31 6.01
C ARG A 37 -4.65 -18.55 7.10
N LYS A 38 -4.23 -19.04 8.26
CA LYS A 38 -5.10 -19.30 9.42
C LYS A 38 -5.63 -18.04 10.11
N LYS A 39 -5.02 -16.88 9.85
CA LYS A 39 -5.42 -15.59 10.45
C LYS A 39 -6.23 -14.73 9.48
N CYS A 40 -6.25 -15.08 8.20
CA CYS A 40 -7.06 -14.40 7.20
C CYS A 40 -8.54 -14.63 7.50
N ASN A 41 -9.33 -13.56 7.48
CA ASN A 41 -10.78 -13.66 7.69
C ASN A 41 -11.43 -14.35 6.49
N GLU A 42 -12.28 -15.36 6.74
CA GLU A 42 -12.94 -16.14 5.70
C GLU A 42 -13.73 -15.26 4.72
N ARG A 43 -14.37 -14.19 5.19
CA ARG A 43 -15.11 -13.26 4.32
C ARG A 43 -14.23 -12.59 3.29
N VAL A 44 -12.95 -12.34 3.60
CA VAL A 44 -11.98 -11.81 2.63
C VAL A 44 -11.74 -12.85 1.53
N LEU A 45 -11.53 -14.11 1.90
CA LEU A 45 -11.35 -15.21 0.93
C LEU A 45 -12.60 -15.45 0.10
N THR A 46 -13.80 -15.37 0.69
CA THR A 46 -15.08 -15.47 -0.03
C THR A 46 -15.23 -14.37 -1.07
N VAL A 47 -14.91 -13.11 -0.73
CA VAL A 47 -14.96 -12.00 -1.69
C VAL A 47 -13.94 -12.19 -2.81
N LEU A 48 -12.71 -12.60 -2.49
CA LEU A 48 -11.69 -12.87 -3.50
C LEU A 48 -12.07 -14.06 -4.40
N ALA A 49 -12.73 -15.09 -3.86
CA ALA A 49 -13.26 -16.21 -4.63
C ALA A 49 -14.40 -15.78 -5.55
N ALA A 50 -15.34 -14.96 -5.06
CA ALA A 50 -16.42 -14.40 -5.87
C ALA A 50 -15.90 -13.51 -7.02
N MET A 51 -14.75 -12.88 -6.83
CA MET A 51 -14.04 -12.13 -7.87
C MET A 51 -13.20 -13.01 -8.82
N GLY A 52 -13.10 -14.32 -8.56
CA GLY A 52 -12.30 -15.29 -9.32
C GLY A 52 -10.80 -15.30 -8.98
N VAL A 53 -10.36 -14.48 -8.01
CA VAL A 53 -8.95 -14.32 -7.64
C VAL A 53 -8.45 -15.47 -6.77
N TYR A 54 -9.33 -16.07 -5.96
CA TYR A 54 -8.97 -17.14 -5.02
C TYR A 54 -9.77 -18.42 -5.31
N GLN A 55 -9.12 -19.57 -5.18
CA GLN A 55 -9.75 -20.89 -5.30
C GLN A 55 -9.56 -21.67 -4.01
N GLU A 56 -10.67 -22.09 -3.42
CA GLU A 56 -10.67 -22.89 -2.20
C GLU A 56 -10.16 -24.32 -2.48
N GLY A 57 -9.50 -24.94 -1.50
CA GLY A 57 -9.01 -26.32 -1.60
C GLY A 57 -7.69 -26.52 -2.35
N VAL A 58 -7.17 -25.50 -3.04
CA VAL A 58 -5.89 -25.60 -3.77
C VAL A 58 -4.67 -25.48 -2.85
N ALA A 59 -4.81 -24.78 -1.72
CA ALA A 59 -3.72 -24.49 -0.80
C ALA A 59 -3.19 -25.75 -0.08
N LYS A 60 -1.89 -26.02 -0.19
CA LYS A 60 -1.20 -27.16 0.45
C LYS A 60 -0.19 -26.73 1.51
N ASN A 61 -0.05 -27.49 2.59
CA ASN A 61 0.93 -27.16 3.64
C ASN A 61 2.38 -27.46 3.20
N CYS A 62 2.56 -28.40 2.28
CA CYS A 62 3.85 -28.90 1.83
C CYS A 62 3.80 -29.24 0.34
N VAL A 63 4.89 -28.94 -0.38
CA VAL A 63 5.10 -29.30 -1.77
C VAL A 63 6.51 -29.89 -1.90
N ASN A 64 6.63 -31.10 -2.46
CA ASN A 64 7.90 -31.80 -2.63
C ASN A 64 8.74 -31.90 -1.33
N GLY A 65 8.07 -32.18 -0.20
CA GLY A 65 8.73 -32.30 1.10
C GLY A 65 9.19 -30.98 1.73
N ARG A 66 8.92 -29.83 1.10
CA ARG A 66 9.22 -28.50 1.62
C ARG A 66 7.94 -27.81 2.10
N GLU A 67 8.01 -27.16 3.26
CA GLU A 67 6.91 -26.35 3.78
C GLU A 67 6.56 -25.22 2.82
N THR A 68 5.26 -25.00 2.63
CA THR A 68 4.76 -23.92 1.78
C THR A 68 4.86 -22.60 2.52
N THR A 69 5.53 -21.62 1.91
CA THR A 69 5.72 -20.29 2.51
C THR A 69 4.57 -19.35 2.20
N ALA A 70 4.00 -19.45 0.99
CA ALA A 70 2.86 -18.70 0.53
C ALA A 70 2.17 -19.39 -0.66
N HIS A 71 0.90 -19.04 -0.89
CA HIS A 71 0.12 -19.40 -2.07
C HIS A 71 -0.10 -18.16 -2.92
N ILE A 72 0.28 -18.22 -4.19
CA ILE A 72 0.21 -17.07 -5.10
C ILE A 72 -0.85 -17.37 -6.16
N PHE A 73 -1.79 -16.44 -6.32
CA PHE A 73 -2.84 -16.48 -7.32
C PHE A 73 -2.75 -15.22 -8.18
N GLU A 74 -2.98 -15.37 -9.48
CA GLU A 74 -2.97 -14.26 -10.42
C GLU A 74 -4.22 -14.34 -11.29
N TYR A 75 -4.96 -13.23 -11.38
CA TYR A 75 -6.18 -13.17 -12.16
C TYR A 75 -6.53 -11.74 -12.60
N THR A 76 -6.99 -11.59 -13.84
CA THR A 76 -7.57 -10.33 -14.31
C THR A 76 -9.05 -10.28 -13.94
N ALA A 77 -9.38 -9.69 -12.79
CA ALA A 77 -10.75 -9.60 -12.33
C ALA A 77 -11.57 -8.65 -13.21
N GLN A 78 -12.72 -9.12 -13.68
CA GLN A 78 -13.72 -8.33 -14.42
C GLN A 78 -15.03 -8.14 -13.64
N LEU A 79 -15.05 -8.64 -12.40
CA LEU A 79 -16.16 -8.55 -11.46
C LEU A 79 -15.73 -7.72 -10.27
N MET A 80 -16.63 -6.91 -9.74
CA MET A 80 -16.43 -6.15 -8.50
C MET A 80 -17.51 -6.54 -7.51
N VAL A 81 -17.13 -6.84 -6.26
CA VAL A 81 -18.08 -6.90 -5.14
C VAL A 81 -18.16 -5.52 -4.51
N ASP A 82 -19.35 -4.94 -4.44
CA ASP A 82 -19.57 -3.62 -3.84
C ASP A 82 -19.75 -3.67 -2.31
N ASN A 83 -20.10 -2.54 -1.70
CA ASN A 83 -20.23 -2.44 -0.25
C ASN A 83 -21.49 -3.16 0.27
N ASP A 84 -22.48 -3.40 -0.60
CA ASP A 84 -23.71 -4.13 -0.29
C ASP A 84 -23.53 -5.64 -0.53
N LEU A 85 -22.28 -6.06 -0.80
CA LEU A 85 -21.88 -7.43 -1.14
C LEU A 85 -22.52 -7.95 -2.44
N GLU A 86 -22.95 -7.04 -3.32
CA GLU A 86 -23.49 -7.40 -4.62
C GLU A 86 -22.38 -7.47 -5.68
N VAL A 87 -22.46 -8.48 -6.54
CA VAL A 87 -21.55 -8.64 -7.67
C VAL A 87 -21.96 -7.71 -8.80
N ARG A 88 -21.07 -6.81 -9.20
CA ARG A 88 -21.22 -5.87 -10.31
C ARG A 88 -20.37 -6.31 -11.51
N ARG A 89 -20.91 -6.12 -12.71
CA ARG A 89 -20.29 -6.50 -13.99
C ARG A 89 -19.97 -5.26 -14.85
N LYS A 90 -19.39 -5.52 -16.03
CA LYS A 90 -18.90 -4.53 -17.01
C LYS A 90 -19.94 -3.51 -17.46
N ASP A 91 -21.22 -3.88 -17.48
CA ASP A 91 -22.37 -3.03 -17.82
C ASP A 91 -22.53 -1.82 -16.89
N ARG A 92 -21.90 -1.83 -15.70
CA ARG A 92 -21.93 -0.74 -14.72
C ARG A 92 -20.59 0.01 -14.57
N GLY A 93 -19.76 0.01 -15.60
CA GLY A 93 -18.49 0.75 -15.60
C GLY A 93 -17.36 0.06 -14.83
N VAL A 94 -17.46 -1.25 -14.57
CA VAL A 94 -16.35 -2.05 -14.04
C VAL A 94 -15.32 -2.27 -15.14
N VAL A 95 -14.09 -1.86 -14.88
CA VAL A 95 -12.94 -2.11 -15.76
C VAL A 95 -12.17 -3.34 -15.29
N PRO A 96 -11.47 -4.07 -16.19
CA PRO A 96 -10.58 -5.15 -15.77
C PRO A 96 -9.52 -4.64 -14.80
N VAL A 97 -9.12 -5.46 -13.83
CA VAL A 97 -8.01 -5.15 -12.90
C VAL A 97 -7.13 -6.37 -12.75
N GLN A 98 -5.82 -6.20 -12.99
CA GLN A 98 -4.86 -7.27 -12.74
C GLN A 98 -4.62 -7.40 -11.24
N ILE A 99 -4.91 -8.57 -10.67
CA ILE A 99 -4.75 -8.83 -9.24
C ILE A 99 -3.76 -9.97 -9.03
N LEU A 100 -2.74 -9.69 -8.22
CA LEU A 100 -1.80 -10.66 -7.67
C LEU A 100 -2.14 -10.85 -6.19
N PHE A 101 -2.64 -12.03 -5.82
CA PHE A 101 -2.96 -12.36 -4.43
C PHE A 101 -1.92 -13.33 -3.86
N CYS A 102 -1.25 -12.90 -2.79
CA CYS A 102 -0.27 -13.68 -2.04
C CYS A 102 -0.82 -14.00 -0.65
N LEU A 103 -1.23 -15.24 -0.42
CA LEU A 103 -1.68 -15.76 0.87
C LEU A 103 -0.51 -16.43 1.59
N LYS A 104 0.11 -15.72 2.53
CA LYS A 104 1.23 -16.26 3.33
C LYS A 104 0.75 -17.39 4.21
N GLU A 105 1.57 -18.43 4.41
CA GLU A 105 1.18 -19.54 5.28
C GLU A 105 1.25 -19.13 6.76
N GLN A 106 2.32 -18.44 7.14
CA GLN A 106 2.57 -17.94 8.49
C GLN A 106 2.27 -16.44 8.61
N ASN A 107 1.75 -16.02 9.77
CA ASN A 107 1.64 -14.61 10.13
C ASN A 107 3.01 -14.11 10.60
N LYS A 108 3.58 -13.15 9.87
CA LYS A 108 4.91 -12.56 10.14
C LYS A 108 4.87 -11.03 10.25
N LYS A 109 3.70 -10.45 10.50
CA LYS A 109 3.44 -9.02 10.66
C LYS A 109 3.67 -8.19 9.37
N LYS A 110 3.34 -6.89 9.48
CA LYS A 110 3.39 -5.87 8.41
C LYS A 110 4.70 -5.85 7.65
N LEU A 111 5.83 -5.74 8.36
CA LEU A 111 7.14 -5.55 7.74
C LEU A 111 7.53 -6.73 6.83
N ASN A 112 7.21 -7.97 7.22
CA ASN A 112 7.41 -9.13 6.37
C ASN A 112 6.51 -9.12 5.13
N SER A 113 5.26 -8.65 5.25
CA SER A 113 4.36 -8.49 4.11
C SER A 113 4.87 -7.42 3.12
N HIS A 114 5.46 -6.33 3.63
CA HIS A 114 6.16 -5.35 2.80
C HIS A 114 7.38 -5.97 2.10
N ARG A 115 8.09 -6.90 2.75
CA ARG A 115 9.21 -7.63 2.12
C ARG A 115 8.76 -8.48 0.94
N TRP A 116 7.62 -9.17 1.04
CA TRP A 116 7.01 -9.84 -0.12
C TRP A 116 6.71 -8.86 -1.26
N PHE A 117 6.11 -7.72 -0.93
CA PHE A 117 5.78 -6.71 -1.93
C PHE A 117 7.02 -6.11 -2.61
N PHE A 118 7.97 -5.57 -1.84
CA PHE A 118 9.12 -4.83 -2.38
C PHE A 118 10.26 -5.72 -2.88
N ASN A 119 10.57 -6.84 -2.20
CA ASN A 119 11.75 -7.66 -2.50
C ASN A 119 11.41 -8.93 -3.27
N ALA A 120 10.17 -9.44 -3.23
CA ALA A 120 9.77 -10.59 -4.04
C ALA A 120 9.05 -10.17 -5.33
N PHE A 121 7.97 -9.38 -5.23
CA PHE A 121 7.18 -8.99 -6.40
C PHE A 121 7.74 -7.77 -7.13
N GLY A 122 8.26 -6.79 -6.40
CA GLY A 122 8.85 -5.56 -6.95
C GLY A 122 9.87 -5.80 -8.07
N PRO A 123 10.88 -6.68 -7.90
CA PRO A 123 11.90 -6.91 -8.92
C PRO A 123 11.36 -7.56 -10.20
N ILE A 124 10.26 -8.31 -10.09
CA ILE A 124 9.60 -8.99 -11.22
C ILE A 124 8.73 -7.98 -11.99
N LEU A 125 7.89 -7.24 -11.25
CA LEU A 125 6.96 -6.27 -11.83
C LEU A 125 7.64 -4.99 -12.32
N ARG A 126 8.79 -4.62 -11.70
CA ARG A 126 9.53 -3.37 -11.93
C ARG A 126 8.61 -2.14 -12.02
N PRO A 127 7.77 -1.87 -10.99
CA PRO A 127 6.84 -0.75 -11.02
C PRO A 127 7.60 0.57 -11.05
N ASN A 128 7.03 1.61 -11.68
CA ASN A 128 7.55 2.97 -11.55
C ASN A 128 7.23 3.54 -10.17
N ILE A 129 5.96 3.38 -9.76
CA ILE A 129 5.40 3.88 -8.50
C ILE A 129 4.73 2.72 -7.77
N CYS A 130 5.06 2.59 -6.49
CA CYS A 130 4.44 1.66 -5.55
C CYS A 130 3.45 2.44 -4.68
N VAL A 131 2.20 2.00 -4.59
CA VAL A 131 1.21 2.58 -3.65
C VAL A 131 0.94 1.56 -2.57
N LEU A 132 1.16 1.94 -1.31
CA LEU A 132 0.81 1.18 -0.13
C LEU A 132 -0.57 1.60 0.36
N LEU A 133 -1.39 0.62 0.68
CA LEU A 133 -2.75 0.82 1.18
C LEU A 133 -3.03 -0.24 2.25
N ASP A 134 -3.20 0.18 3.50
CA ASP A 134 -3.51 -0.74 4.58
C ASP A 134 -4.96 -1.27 4.48
N VAL A 135 -5.15 -2.47 5.01
CA VAL A 135 -6.49 -3.05 5.16
C VAL A 135 -7.30 -2.18 6.15
N GLY A 136 -8.48 -1.75 5.71
CA GLY A 136 -9.34 -0.84 6.47
C GLY A 136 -9.32 0.60 5.93
N THR A 137 -8.34 0.97 5.11
CA THR A 137 -8.29 2.29 4.49
C THR A 137 -9.07 2.32 3.18
N ARG A 138 -9.93 3.33 3.01
CA ARG A 138 -10.78 3.50 1.82
C ARG A 138 -10.32 4.70 0.99
N PRO A 139 -9.58 4.50 -0.12
CA PRO A 139 -9.18 5.60 -0.99
C PRO A 139 -10.40 6.22 -1.68
N THR A 140 -10.48 7.55 -1.72
CA THR A 140 -11.50 8.27 -2.51
C THR A 140 -11.21 8.17 -4.00
N THR A 141 -12.20 8.35 -4.87
CA THR A 141 -12.11 7.97 -6.29
C THR A 141 -11.07 8.70 -7.15
N PRO A 142 -10.53 9.88 -6.77
CA PRO A 142 -9.35 10.43 -7.46
C PRO A 142 -8.04 10.33 -6.64
N SER A 143 -8.04 9.74 -5.43
CA SER A 143 -6.90 9.88 -4.52
C SER A 143 -5.62 9.21 -5.04
N ILE A 144 -5.73 8.01 -5.64
CA ILE A 144 -4.57 7.31 -6.24
C ILE A 144 -4.01 8.12 -7.42
N TYR A 145 -4.88 8.73 -8.22
CA TYR A 145 -4.46 9.60 -9.32
C TYR A 145 -3.71 10.83 -8.81
N HIS A 146 -4.19 11.51 -7.76
CA HIS A 146 -3.52 12.69 -7.21
C HIS A 146 -2.16 12.34 -6.61
N LEU A 147 -2.07 11.23 -5.86
CA LEU A 147 -0.78 10.71 -5.40
C LEU A 147 0.18 10.45 -6.56
N TRP A 148 -0.25 9.69 -7.56
CA TRP A 148 0.59 9.41 -8.74
C TRP A 148 1.01 10.69 -9.46
N LYS A 149 0.11 11.67 -9.59
CA LYS A 149 0.36 12.92 -10.29
C LYS A 149 1.47 13.74 -9.64
N ALA A 150 1.70 13.61 -8.33
CA ALA A 150 2.83 14.25 -7.67
C ALA A 150 4.17 13.76 -8.25
N PHE A 151 4.30 12.45 -8.51
CA PHE A 151 5.50 11.85 -9.12
C PHE A 151 5.65 12.15 -10.61
N ASP A 152 4.53 12.34 -11.32
CA ASP A 152 4.52 12.71 -12.74
C ASP A 152 4.95 14.17 -12.93
N ARG A 153 4.54 15.06 -12.01
CA ARG A 153 4.90 16.49 -12.04
C ARG A 153 6.35 16.75 -11.66
N ASP A 154 6.89 15.95 -10.74
CA ASP A 154 8.23 16.16 -10.20
C ASP A 154 9.01 14.84 -10.13
N GLY A 155 10.02 14.74 -10.99
CA GLY A 155 10.90 13.60 -11.09
C GLY A 155 11.73 13.35 -9.82
N SER A 156 11.90 14.35 -8.96
CA SER A 156 12.65 14.27 -7.70
C SER A 156 11.81 13.78 -6.52
N VAL A 157 10.50 13.58 -6.67
CA VAL A 157 9.67 13.03 -5.58
C VAL A 157 9.94 11.53 -5.43
N ALA A 158 10.44 11.14 -4.27
CA ALA A 158 10.66 9.74 -3.89
C ALA A 158 9.49 9.13 -3.14
N GLY A 159 8.73 9.92 -2.39
CA GLY A 159 7.59 9.46 -1.63
C GLY A 159 6.54 10.54 -1.47
N ALA A 160 5.28 10.13 -1.40
CA ALA A 160 4.17 11.04 -1.21
C ALA A 160 3.07 10.41 -0.37
N CYS A 161 2.37 11.24 0.41
CA CYS A 161 1.15 10.84 1.10
C CYS A 161 0.05 11.88 0.89
N GLY A 162 -1.19 11.43 1.04
CA GLY A 162 -2.36 12.30 0.98
C GLY A 162 -3.00 12.47 2.34
N GLU A 163 -4.03 13.31 2.40
CA GLU A 163 -4.83 13.49 3.60
C GLU A 163 -5.47 12.17 4.06
N ILE A 164 -5.32 11.86 5.36
CA ILE A 164 -6.04 10.79 6.03
C ILE A 164 -7.08 11.41 6.96
N ALA A 165 -8.31 10.92 6.88
CA ALA A 165 -9.40 11.34 7.75
C ALA A 165 -10.06 10.10 8.39
N ALA A 166 -10.53 10.29 9.63
CA ALA A 166 -11.36 9.28 10.29
C ALA A 166 -12.74 9.20 9.61
N ASP A 167 -13.35 8.01 9.61
CA ASP A 167 -14.72 7.86 9.12
C ASP A 167 -15.71 8.37 10.17
N LEU A 168 -16.20 9.59 9.96
CA LEU A 168 -17.13 10.25 10.86
C LEU A 168 -18.56 9.70 10.77
N GLY A 169 -18.82 8.81 9.79
CA GLY A 169 -20.15 8.27 9.54
C GLY A 169 -21.14 9.31 9.00
N PRO A 170 -22.38 8.87 8.72
CA PRO A 170 -23.45 9.77 8.27
C PRO A 170 -23.69 10.89 9.29
N SER A 171 -23.75 12.14 8.81
CA SER A 171 -23.98 13.33 9.64
C SER A 171 -23.07 13.44 10.88
N TRP A 172 -21.83 12.95 10.77
CA TRP A 172 -20.81 12.95 11.84
C TRP A 172 -21.22 12.18 13.10
N ALA A 173 -22.13 11.22 12.99
CA ALA A 173 -22.63 10.45 14.13
C ALA A 173 -21.51 9.73 14.92
N ASN A 174 -20.40 9.35 14.28
CA ASN A 174 -19.30 8.68 14.97
C ASN A 174 -18.46 9.63 15.84
N VAL A 175 -18.54 10.95 15.65
CA VAL A 175 -17.79 11.94 16.46
C VAL A 175 -18.24 11.93 17.92
N TRP A 176 -19.45 11.46 18.21
CA TRP A 176 -19.91 11.26 19.59
C TRP A 176 -19.08 10.22 20.35
N ASN A 177 -18.38 9.32 19.65
CA ASN A 177 -17.41 8.42 20.26
C ASN A 177 -16.10 9.20 20.53
N PRO A 178 -15.67 9.35 21.80
CA PRO A 178 -14.45 10.09 22.15
C PRO A 178 -13.20 9.60 21.43
N LEU A 179 -13.11 8.29 21.14
CA LEU A 179 -11.98 7.70 20.44
C LEU A 179 -11.92 8.18 18.97
N VAL A 180 -13.07 8.25 18.30
CA VAL A 180 -13.16 8.74 16.92
C VAL A 180 -12.90 10.24 16.86
N ALA A 181 -13.44 11.00 17.82
CA ALA A 181 -13.19 12.44 17.92
C ALA A 181 -11.70 12.75 18.14
N ALA A 182 -11.06 12.07 19.08
CA ALA A 182 -9.62 12.23 19.34
C ALA A 182 -8.78 11.88 18.11
N GLN A 183 -9.06 10.75 17.45
CA GLN A 183 -8.36 10.34 16.24
C GLN A 183 -8.54 11.37 15.10
N ASN A 184 -9.76 11.89 14.91
CA ASN A 184 -10.04 12.89 13.90
C ASN A 184 -9.30 14.20 14.19
N PHE A 185 -9.26 14.63 15.45
CA PHE A 185 -8.50 15.82 15.86
C PHE A 185 -7.01 15.65 15.56
N GLU A 186 -6.41 14.53 15.97
CA GLU A 186 -4.99 14.24 15.72
C GLU A 186 -4.66 14.29 14.23
N TYR A 187 -5.45 13.61 13.39
CA TYR A 187 -5.26 13.63 11.95
C TYR A 187 -5.42 15.02 11.34
N LYS A 188 -6.45 15.76 11.73
CA LYS A 188 -6.65 17.11 11.22
C LYS A 188 -5.52 18.06 11.60
N MET A 189 -5.06 18.01 12.84
CA MET A 189 -3.94 18.85 13.28
C MET A 189 -2.66 18.54 12.51
N SER A 190 -2.31 17.26 12.35
CA SER A 190 -1.12 16.87 11.61
C SER A 190 -1.20 17.22 10.11
N ASN A 191 -2.37 17.04 9.50
CA ASN A 191 -2.60 17.34 8.08
C ASN A 191 -2.64 18.85 7.76
N ILE A 192 -2.94 19.70 8.74
CA ILE A 192 -3.00 21.16 8.57
C ILE A 192 -1.66 21.83 8.89
N LEU A 193 -0.97 21.39 9.94
CA LEU A 193 0.24 22.04 10.43
C LEU A 193 1.50 21.28 9.98
N ASP A 194 1.66 20.04 10.42
CA ASP A 194 2.92 19.32 10.31
C ASP A 194 3.22 18.93 8.86
N LYS A 195 2.31 18.20 8.20
CA LYS A 195 2.56 17.62 6.87
C LYS A 195 2.77 18.68 5.78
N PRO A 196 2.00 19.79 5.72
CA PRO A 196 2.28 20.85 4.77
C PRO A 196 3.63 21.52 5.03
N MET A 197 3.97 21.82 6.29
CA MET A 197 5.26 22.43 6.64
C MET A 197 6.43 21.52 6.27
N GLU A 198 6.37 20.26 6.66
CA GLU A 198 7.33 19.20 6.29
C GLU A 198 7.52 19.12 4.75
N SER A 199 6.41 19.11 4.00
CA SER A 199 6.39 19.07 2.54
C SER A 199 7.07 20.28 1.88
N VAL A 200 7.00 21.47 2.50
CA VAL A 200 7.72 22.67 2.03
C VAL A 200 9.22 22.49 2.11
N PHE A 201 9.72 21.87 3.18
CA PHE A 201 11.14 21.54 3.34
C PHE A 201 11.59 20.31 2.53
N GLY A 202 10.66 19.61 1.87
CA GLY A 202 10.95 18.43 1.07
C GLY A 202 11.23 17.17 1.88
N TYR A 203 10.94 17.18 3.18
CA TYR A 203 11.11 16.05 4.08
C TYR A 203 9.88 15.88 4.97
N ILE A 204 9.26 14.70 4.89
CA ILE A 204 8.15 14.30 5.75
C ILE A 204 8.66 13.26 6.72
N SER A 205 8.51 13.52 8.01
CA SER A 205 9.06 12.67 9.07
C SER A 205 8.53 11.23 9.03
N VAL A 206 7.25 11.09 8.68
CA VAL A 206 6.55 9.82 8.52
C VAL A 206 5.56 9.95 7.37
N LEU A 207 5.75 9.15 6.33
CA LEU A 207 4.68 8.84 5.38
C LEU A 207 3.76 7.79 6.01
N PRO A 208 2.46 8.06 6.15
CA PRO A 208 1.55 7.11 6.79
C PRO A 208 1.53 5.75 6.08
N GLY A 209 1.63 4.66 6.84
CA GLY A 209 1.49 3.30 6.31
C GLY A 209 0.12 3.06 5.67
N ALA A 210 -0.92 3.73 6.18
CA ALA A 210 -2.29 3.55 5.73
C ALA A 210 -2.54 3.91 4.26
N PHE A 211 -1.94 4.99 3.78
CA PHE A 211 -2.05 5.41 2.38
C PHE A 211 -0.87 6.30 1.98
N SER A 212 0.10 5.70 1.30
CA SER A 212 1.31 6.37 0.83
C SER A 212 1.77 5.78 -0.49
N ALA A 213 2.61 6.51 -1.20
CA ALA A 213 3.18 6.08 -2.46
C ALA A 213 4.68 6.38 -2.47
N TYR A 214 5.41 5.57 -3.23
CA TYR A 214 6.86 5.63 -3.33
C TYR A 214 7.30 5.41 -4.78
N ARG A 215 8.33 6.14 -5.22
CA ARG A 215 9.03 5.85 -6.46
C ARG A 215 9.91 4.63 -6.24
N TYR A 216 9.71 3.58 -7.03
CA TYR A 216 10.40 2.31 -6.80
C TYR A 216 11.92 2.44 -6.90
N ALA A 217 12.43 3.19 -7.88
CA ALA A 217 13.86 3.45 -8.03
C ALA A 217 14.48 4.17 -6.82
N ALA A 218 13.71 4.99 -6.11
CA ALA A 218 14.18 5.67 -4.91
C ALA A 218 14.33 4.67 -3.74
N LEU A 219 13.41 3.70 -3.63
CA LEU A 219 13.44 2.65 -2.59
C LEU A 219 14.64 1.71 -2.72
N LEU A 220 15.07 1.39 -3.94
CA LEU A 220 16.14 0.41 -4.16
C LEU A 220 17.43 0.79 -3.43
N ASP A 221 18.09 -0.22 -2.86
CA ASP A 221 19.37 -0.03 -2.20
C ASP A 221 20.45 0.42 -3.19
N TYR A 222 21.36 1.30 -2.76
CA TYR A 222 22.48 1.75 -3.60
C TYR A 222 23.65 0.76 -3.59
N GLU A 223 23.78 -0.02 -2.52
CA GLU A 223 24.75 -1.09 -2.36
C GLU A 223 24.05 -2.33 -1.77
N ARG A 224 24.60 -3.52 -2.01
CA ARG A 224 23.99 -4.75 -1.50
C ARG A 224 23.96 -4.73 0.03
N GLY A 225 22.75 -4.72 0.61
CA GLY A 225 22.56 -4.67 2.06
C GLY A 225 22.62 -3.26 2.66
N ARG A 226 22.73 -2.21 1.83
CA ARG A 226 22.86 -0.83 2.27
C ARG A 226 22.04 0.13 1.40
N GLY A 227 21.03 0.71 2.01
CA GLY A 227 20.10 1.63 1.38
C GLY A 227 18.70 1.54 1.98
N PRO A 228 17.71 2.19 1.33
CA PRO A 228 16.42 2.43 1.97
C PRO A 228 15.65 1.16 2.32
N LEU A 229 15.60 0.15 1.44
CA LEU A 229 14.89 -1.10 1.73
C LEU A 229 15.66 -1.94 2.75
N SER A 230 16.98 -2.04 2.64
CA SER A 230 17.79 -2.77 3.63
C SER A 230 17.66 -2.17 5.03
N ALA A 231 17.69 -0.84 5.16
CA ALA A 231 17.49 -0.15 6.42
C ALA A 231 16.06 -0.35 6.94
N TYR A 232 15.04 -0.19 6.09
CA TYR A 232 13.64 -0.40 6.45
C TYR A 232 13.39 -1.81 7.03
N PHE A 233 13.97 -2.83 6.40
CA PHE A 233 13.77 -4.21 6.81
C PHE A 233 14.67 -4.69 7.95
N LYS A 234 15.64 -3.89 8.40
CA LYS A 234 16.54 -4.25 9.51
C LYS A 234 15.77 -4.46 10.83
N GLY A 235 14.64 -3.78 11.02
CA GLY A 235 13.78 -3.93 12.20
C GLY A 235 13.23 -5.35 12.38
N GLU A 236 13.02 -6.10 11.29
CA GLU A 236 12.48 -7.46 11.35
C GLU A 236 13.42 -8.42 12.10
N THR A 237 14.74 -8.23 11.95
CA THR A 237 15.76 -9.05 12.62
C THR A 237 16.01 -8.65 14.07
N MET A 238 15.68 -7.42 14.47
CA MET A 238 15.94 -6.91 15.82
C MET A 238 14.94 -7.40 16.86
N HIS A 239 13.72 -7.72 16.46
CA HIS A 239 12.69 -8.21 17.39
C HIS A 239 13.01 -9.59 18.00
N GLY A 240 14.06 -10.28 17.54
CA GLY A 240 14.47 -11.60 18.05
C GLY A 240 15.89 -11.68 18.63
N ALA A 241 16.72 -10.64 18.47
CA ALA A 241 18.15 -10.72 18.79
C ALA A 241 18.62 -9.45 19.52
N GLY A 242 18.64 -9.50 20.86
CA GLY A 242 19.51 -8.70 21.74
C GLY A 242 19.65 -7.19 21.48
N ALA A 243 18.75 -6.56 20.73
CA ALA A 243 18.90 -5.18 20.31
C ALA A 243 18.86 -4.27 21.54
N GLY A 244 19.81 -3.34 21.62
CA GLY A 244 19.82 -2.35 22.68
C GLY A 244 18.52 -1.54 22.68
N VAL A 245 18.09 -1.05 23.85
CA VAL A 245 16.82 -0.31 24.02
C VAL A 245 16.70 0.85 23.01
N PHE A 246 17.79 1.54 22.70
CA PHE A 246 17.83 2.63 21.73
C PHE A 246 17.59 2.18 20.29
N GLU A 247 18.17 1.05 19.87
CA GLU A 247 17.94 0.51 18.54
C GLU A 247 16.50 -0.01 18.42
N ALA A 248 16.00 -0.73 19.42
CA ALA A 248 14.63 -1.18 19.45
C ALA A 248 13.64 0.00 19.35
N ASN A 249 13.90 1.10 20.07
CA ASN A 249 13.08 2.32 20.02
C ASN A 249 13.10 2.98 18.64
N MET A 250 14.25 3.01 17.95
CA MET A 250 14.33 3.57 16.61
C MET A 250 13.45 2.80 15.61
N TYR A 251 13.39 1.48 15.74
CA TYR A 251 12.59 0.60 14.88
C TYR A 251 11.14 0.40 15.34
N LEU A 252 10.69 1.09 16.40
CA LEU A 252 9.25 1.19 16.72
C LEU A 252 8.47 1.99 15.67
N ALA A 253 9.16 2.85 14.92
CA ALA A 253 8.59 3.65 13.84
C ALA A 253 9.41 3.46 12.57
N GLU A 254 9.41 2.25 12.02
CA GLU A 254 10.18 1.86 10.84
C GLU A 254 9.93 2.76 9.62
N ASP A 255 8.71 3.29 9.49
CA ASP A 255 8.33 4.19 8.42
C ASP A 255 9.12 5.53 8.47
N ARG A 256 9.62 5.95 9.65
CA ARG A 256 10.53 7.12 9.79
C ARG A 256 11.90 6.86 9.17
N ILE A 257 12.42 5.65 9.40
CA ILE A 257 13.73 5.24 8.87
C ILE A 257 13.68 5.26 7.36
N LEU A 258 12.60 4.74 6.76
CA LEU A 258 12.44 4.77 5.32
C LEU A 258 12.40 6.19 4.76
N CYS A 259 11.64 7.10 5.39
CA CYS A 259 11.57 8.50 4.95
C CYS A 259 12.94 9.19 5.00
N PHE A 260 13.70 8.97 6.08
CA PHE A 260 15.05 9.49 6.22
C PHE A 260 15.99 8.94 5.16
N GLU A 261 16.04 7.62 4.99
CA GLU A 261 16.94 6.95 4.02
C GLU A 261 16.66 7.35 2.58
N LEU A 262 15.42 7.69 2.23
CA LEU A 262 15.08 8.19 0.89
C LEU A 262 15.73 9.54 0.63
N VAL A 263 15.61 10.50 1.56
CA VAL A 263 16.17 11.86 1.41
C VAL A 263 17.69 11.85 1.58
N ALA A 264 18.22 11.00 2.46
CA ALA A 264 19.66 10.87 2.73
C ALA A 264 20.40 9.98 1.71
N LYS A 265 19.70 9.44 0.69
CA LYS A 265 20.30 8.54 -0.29
C LYS A 265 21.45 9.24 -1.04
N PRO A 266 22.68 8.66 -1.04
CA PRO A 266 23.84 9.29 -1.67
C PRO A 266 23.63 9.61 -3.14
N HIS A 267 24.19 10.73 -3.59
CA HIS A 267 24.15 11.20 -4.98
C HIS A 267 22.74 11.35 -5.57
N CYS A 268 21.72 11.46 -4.71
CA CYS A 268 20.34 11.71 -5.09
C CYS A 268 19.83 12.98 -4.41
N SER A 269 18.82 13.61 -4.99
CA SER A 269 18.13 14.79 -4.45
C SER A 269 16.64 14.49 -4.31
N TRP A 270 16.32 13.42 -3.57
CA TRP A 270 14.96 12.94 -3.40
C TRP A 270 14.17 13.82 -2.42
N LEU A 271 12.91 14.08 -2.75
CA LEU A 271 11.97 14.85 -1.93
C LEU A 271 10.79 13.99 -1.49
N LEU A 272 10.22 14.33 -0.34
CA LEU A 272 8.94 13.78 0.14
C LEU A 272 7.86 14.87 0.08
N LYS A 273 6.64 14.50 -0.35
CA LYS A 273 5.55 15.46 -0.57
C LYS A 273 4.23 15.05 0.06
N TYR A 274 3.54 16.04 0.61
CA TYR A 274 2.14 15.94 1.05
C TYR A 274 1.25 16.51 -0.05
N VAL A 275 0.19 15.78 -0.42
CA VAL A 275 -0.62 16.00 -1.64
C VAL A 275 -2.11 16.08 -1.35
#